data_AF-A0A7V0V7S8-F1
#
_entry.id   AF-A0A7V0V7S8-F1
#
_cell.length_a   1.000
_cell.length_b   1.000
_cell.length_c   1.000
_cell.angle_alpha   90.00
_cell.angle_beta   90.00
_cell.angle_gamma   90.00
#
_symmetry.space_group_name_H-M   'P 1'
#
loop_
_entity.id
_entity.type
_entity.pdbx_description
1 polymer ?
#
loop_
_entity_poly.entity_id
_entity_poly.type
_entity_poly.pdbx_seq_one_letter_code
_entity_poly.pdbx_strand_id
1 'polypeptide(L)'
;MREERRYPALSAISTVLKVVAVIVAVVGVVSAIGSFFIGLPALTALGTFIATLIGTAISALVLWAIAELILVVIDIEHNTFLTSQQPLARMEERRPPEERKAA
;
A
#
# COMPACT_ATOMS: atom_id res chain seq x y z
N MET A 1 -11.24 8.01 13.51
CA MET A 1 -11.51 9.20 12.67
C MET A 1 -11.14 8.83 11.24
N ARG A 2 -12.12 8.53 10.38
CA ARG A 2 -11.89 8.32 8.95
C ARG A 2 -12.56 9.50 8.26
N GLU A 3 -11.78 10.50 7.87
CA GLU A 3 -12.20 11.38 6.76
C GLU A 3 -12.65 10.46 5.62
N GLU A 4 -13.76 10.81 4.99
CA GLU A 4 -14.31 10.09 3.84
C GLU A 4 -13.22 10.02 2.77
N ARG A 5 -12.50 8.89 2.72
CA ARG A 5 -11.41 8.69 1.75
C ARG A 5 -12.05 8.76 0.38
N ARG A 6 -11.71 9.80 -0.37
CA ARG A 6 -12.17 10.07 -1.73
C ARG A 6 -11.95 8.89 -2.70
N TYR A 7 -11.09 7.94 -2.33
CA TYR A 7 -10.77 6.71 -3.06
C TYR A 7 -10.91 5.46 -2.17
N PRO A 8 -12.14 5.06 -1.79
CA PRO A 8 -12.36 3.95 -0.87
C PRO A 8 -11.93 2.61 -1.47
N ALA A 9 -12.12 2.44 -2.78
CA ALA A 9 -11.75 1.23 -3.50
C ALA A 9 -10.23 1.01 -3.50
N LEU A 10 -9.42 2.02 -3.83
CA LEU A 10 -7.96 1.88 -3.83
C LEU A 10 -7.40 1.64 -2.43
N SER A 11 -7.97 2.28 -1.41
CA SER A 11 -7.61 2.00 -0.01
C SER A 11 -7.94 0.55 0.40
N ALA A 12 -9.06 0.00 -0.10
CA ALA A 12 -9.40 -1.39 0.13
C ALA A 12 -8.41 -2.34 -0.58
N ILE A 13 -8.06 -2.05 -1.83
CA ILE A 13 -7.06 -2.82 -2.60
C ILE A 13 -5.71 -2.85 -1.87
N SER A 14 -5.23 -1.70 -1.38
CA SER A 14 -4.00 -1.64 -0.57
C SER A 14 -4.08 -2.54 0.67
N THR A 15 -5.21 -2.52 1.37
CA THR A 15 -5.42 -3.38 2.54
C THR A 15 -5.39 -4.87 2.17
N VAL A 16 -6.07 -5.26 1.09
CA VAL A 16 -6.07 -6.63 0.58
C VAL A 16 -4.65 -7.05 0.18
N LEU A 17 -3.88 -6.20 -0.50
CA LEU A 17 -2.49 -6.50 -0.87
C LEU A 17 -1.60 -6.72 0.35
N LYS A 18 -1.77 -5.95 1.43
CA LYS A 18 -1.03 -6.19 2.69
C LYS A 18 -1.39 -7.55 3.29
N VAL A 19 -2.67 -7.93 3.29
CA VAL A 19 -3.12 -9.24 3.76
C VAL A 19 -2.52 -10.36 2.90
N VAL A 20 -2.55 -10.21 1.58
CA VAL A 20 -1.93 -11.18 0.65
C VAL A 20 -0.42 -11.27 0.88
N ALA A 21 0.27 -10.15 1.12
CA ALA A 21 1.70 -10.15 1.43
C ALA A 21 2.01 -10.98 2.68
N VAL A 22 1.20 -10.84 3.74
CA VAL A 22 1.34 -11.65 4.96
C VAL A 22 1.08 -13.12 4.69
N ILE A 23 0.04 -13.45 3.92
CA ILE A 23 -0.26 -14.84 3.53
C ILE A 23 0.91 -15.44 2.76
N VAL A 24 1.45 -14.72 1.77
CA VAL A 24 2.61 -15.15 0.98
C VAL A 24 3.83 -15.39 1.88
N ALA A 25 4.09 -14.49 2.83
CA ALA A 25 5.17 -14.65 3.78
C ALA A 25 5.01 -15.93 4.63
N VAL A 26 3.82 -16.16 5.19
CA VAL A 26 3.53 -17.35 6.01
C VAL A 26 3.65 -18.63 5.19
N VAL A 27 3.01 -18.69 4.03
CA VAL A 27 3.04 -19.87 3.14
C VAL A 27 4.47 -20.17 2.70
N GLY A 28 5.25 -19.14 2.35
CA GLY A 28 6.63 -19.35 1.91
C GLY A 28 7.56 -19.81 3.05
N VAL A 29 7.34 -19.36 4.29
CA VAL A 29 8.07 -19.88 5.47
C VAL A 29 7.72 -21.36 5.72
N VAL A 30 6.43 -21.71 5.68
CA VAL A 30 6.00 -23.11 5.81
C VAL A 30 6.58 -23.98 4.70
N SER A 31 6.59 -23.48 3.46
CA SER A 31 7.15 -24.19 2.30
C SER A 31 8.67 -24.38 2.43
N ALA A 32 9.38 -23.36 2.93
CA ALA A 32 10.82 -23.46 3.20
C ALA A 32 11.11 -24.53 4.26
N ILE A 33 10.35 -24.57 5.35
CA ILE A 33 10.49 -25.64 6.36
C ILE A 33 10.16 -27.01 5.75
N GLY A 34 9.13 -27.08 4.91
CA GLY A 34 8.72 -28.28 4.19
C GLY A 34 9.83 -28.87 3.30
N SER A 35 10.76 -28.06 2.80
CA SER A 35 11.84 -28.55 1.93
C SER A 35 12.81 -29.50 2.63
N PHE A 36 12.83 -29.56 3.96
CA PHE A 36 13.63 -30.54 4.70
C PHE A 36 12.99 -31.95 4.75
N PHE A 37 11.70 -32.07 4.45
CA PHE A 37 10.96 -33.32 4.58
C PHE A 37 10.81 -34.09 3.27
N ILE A 38 11.28 -33.54 2.15
CA ILE A 38 11.12 -34.12 0.81
C ILE A 38 12.29 -35.01 0.35
N GLY A 39 13.14 -35.46 1.29
CA GLY A 39 14.20 -36.44 1.02
C GLY A 39 15.38 -35.93 0.17
N LEU A 40 15.58 -34.61 0.10
CA LEU A 40 16.72 -34.02 -0.60
C LEU A 40 18.04 -34.26 0.17
N PRO A 41 19.20 -34.34 -0.53
CA PRO A 41 20.50 -34.32 0.12
C PRO A 41 20.66 -33.07 1.00
N ALA A 42 21.35 -33.20 2.14
CA ALA A 42 21.40 -32.14 3.16
C ALA A 42 21.86 -30.77 2.62
N LEU A 43 22.90 -30.75 1.78
CA LEU A 43 23.41 -29.51 1.19
C LEU A 43 22.39 -28.88 0.24
N THR A 44 21.69 -29.70 -0.55
CA THR A 44 20.63 -29.25 -1.46
C THR A 44 19.43 -28.72 -0.68
N ALA A 45 19.00 -29.43 0.37
CA ALA A 45 17.90 -29.00 1.24
C ALA A 45 18.19 -27.64 1.89
N LEU A 46 19.42 -27.43 2.38
CA LEU A 46 19.85 -26.14 2.94
C LEU A 46 19.85 -25.03 1.89
N GLY A 47 20.37 -25.30 0.69
CA GLY A 47 20.36 -24.34 -0.42
C GLY A 47 18.94 -23.95 -0.83
N THR A 48 18.04 -24.93 -0.98
CA THR A 48 16.62 -24.71 -1.28
C THR A 48 15.91 -23.93 -0.18
N PHE A 49 16.16 -24.24 1.09
CA PHE A 49 15.61 -23.51 2.24
C PHE A 49 15.97 -22.03 2.19
N ILE A 50 17.27 -21.72 2.05
CA ILE A 50 17.78 -20.34 2.02
C ILE A 50 17.20 -19.59 0.80
N ALA A 51 17.27 -20.20 -0.39
CA ALA A 51 16.75 -19.59 -1.60
C ALA A 51 15.24 -19.31 -1.50
N THR A 52 14.47 -20.25 -0.95
CA THR A 52 13.02 -20.10 -0.76
C THR A 52 12.69 -18.99 0.24
N LEU A 53 13.42 -18.92 1.36
CA LEU A 53 13.22 -17.86 2.35
C LEU A 53 13.52 -16.48 1.76
N ILE A 54 14.64 -16.32 1.07
CA ILE A 54 15.01 -15.04 0.44
C ILE A 54 13.98 -14.66 -0.63
N GLY A 55 13.64 -15.58 -1.52
CA GLY A 55 12.65 -15.34 -2.58
C GLY A 55 11.28 -14.97 -2.02
N THR A 56 10.84 -15.65 -0.95
CA THR A 56 9.58 -15.34 -0.25
C THR A 56 9.64 -13.96 0.40
N ALA A 57 10.72 -13.65 1.13
CA ALA A 57 10.88 -12.37 1.81
C ALA A 57 10.84 -11.21 0.82
N ILE A 58 11.58 -11.31 -0.29
CA ILE A 58 11.57 -10.31 -1.36
C ILE A 58 10.15 -10.16 -1.93
N SER A 59 9.50 -11.27 -2.27
CA SER A 59 8.15 -11.25 -2.86
C SER A 59 7.12 -10.59 -1.94
N ALA A 60 7.12 -10.95 -0.65
CA ALA A 60 6.24 -10.36 0.36
C ALA A 60 6.52 -8.86 0.56
N LEU A 61 7.79 -8.46 0.61
CA LEU A 61 8.19 -7.05 0.72
C LEU A 61 7.75 -6.24 -0.49
N VAL A 62 7.88 -6.77 -1.71
CA VAL A 62 7.41 -6.10 -2.93
C VAL A 62 5.90 -5.91 -2.91
N LEU A 63 5.12 -6.94 -2.53
CA LEU A 63 3.66 -6.81 -2.40
C LEU A 63 3.27 -5.76 -1.36
N TRP A 64 3.96 -5.74 -0.22
CA TRP A 64 3.74 -4.72 0.80
C TRP A 64 4.09 -3.32 0.30
N ALA A 65 5.23 -3.17 -0.38
CA ALA A 65 5.67 -1.89 -0.94
C ALA A 65 4.68 -1.35 -1.97
N ILE A 66 4.14 -2.21 -2.84
CA ILE A 66 3.07 -1.82 -3.79
C ILE A 66 1.83 -1.33 -3.04
N ALA A 67 1.45 -2.02 -1.95
CA ALA A 67 0.31 -1.60 -1.14
C ALA A 67 0.52 -0.21 -0.50
N GLU A 68 1.72 0.07 0.03
CA GLU A 68 2.06 1.39 0.57
C GLU A 68 2.13 2.46 -0.53
N LEU A 69 2.68 2.12 -1.70
CA LEU A 69 2.75 3.04 -2.83
C LEU A 69 1.37 3.55 -3.27
N ILE A 70 0.35 2.67 -3.26
CA ILE A 70 -1.04 3.06 -3.54
C ILE A 70 -1.51 4.12 -2.54
N LEU A 71 -1.21 3.96 -1.25
CA LEU A 71 -1.59 4.92 -0.22
C LEU A 71 -0.86 6.25 -0.40
N VAL A 72 0.44 6.21 -0.71
CA VAL A 72 1.23 7.42 -1.00
C VAL A 72 0.64 8.19 -2.17
N VAL A 73 0.22 7.51 -3.24
CA VAL A 73 -0.42 8.17 -4.40
C VAL A 73 -1.76 8.80 -4.02
N ILE A 74 -2.58 8.12 -3.21
CA ILE A 74 -3.84 8.69 -2.69
C ILE A 74 -3.57 9.96 -1.89
N ASP A 75 -2.55 9.94 -1.03
CA ASP A 75 -2.19 11.09 -0.19
C ASP A 75 -1.66 12.27 -1.04
N ILE A 76 -0.87 11.99 -2.08
CA ILE A 76 -0.42 13.01 -3.04
C ILE A 76 -1.62 13.67 -3.75
N GLU A 77 -2.57 12.87 -4.21
CA GLU A 77 -3.77 13.37 -4.89
C GLU A 77 -4.64 14.21 -3.94
N HIS A 78 -4.81 13.76 -2.70
CA HIS A 78 -5.54 14.50 -1.68
C HIS A 78 -4.90 15.87 -1.40
N ASN A 79 -3.58 15.92 -1.22
CA ASN A 79 -2.84 17.16 -1.00
C ASN A 79 -2.87 18.09 -2.22
N THR A 80 -2.84 17.53 -3.43
CA THR A 80 -2.95 18.30 -4.68
C THR A 80 -4.34 18.94 -4.79
N PHE A 81 -5.39 18.20 -4.42
CA PHE A 81 -6.76 18.70 -4.40
C PHE A 81 -6.93 19.86 -3.41
N LEU A 82 -6.45 19.72 -2.17
CA LEU A 82 -6.52 20.79 -1.17
C LEU A 82 -5.78 22.04 -1.63
N THR A 83 -4.58 21.88 -2.19
CA THR A 83 -3.79 22.99 -2.74
C THR A 83 -4.53 23.71 -3.87
N SER A 84 -5.24 22.97 -4.73
CA SER A 84 -6.01 23.55 -5.84
C SER A 84 -7.22 24.38 -5.41
N GLN A 85 -7.78 24.12 -4.23
CA GLN A 85 -8.92 24.88 -3.70
C GLN A 85 -8.52 26.18 -2.99
N GLN A 86 -7.31 26.27 -2.46
CA GLN A 86 -6.86 27.46 -1.72
C GLN A 86 -6.94 28.77 -2.52
N PRO A 87 -6.59 28.83 -3.82
CA PRO A 87 -6.75 30.04 -4.62
C PRO A 87 -8.21 30.50 -4.73
N LEU A 88 -9.15 29.57 -4.91
CA LEU A 88 -10.58 29.87 -5.02
C LEU A 88 -11.12 30.42 -3.70
N ALA A 89 -10.77 29.78 -2.58
CA ALA A 89 -11.14 30.25 -1.25
C ALA A 89 -10.60 31.68 -0.98
N ARG A 90 -9.35 31.95 -1.36
CA ARG A 90 -8.76 33.30 -1.23
C ARG A 90 -9.41 34.33 -2.14
N MET A 91 -9.88 33.94 -3.33
CA MET A 91 -10.60 34.83 -4.24
C MET A 91 -11.97 35.18 -3.67
N GLU A 92 -12.68 34.21 -3.08
CA GLU A 92 -13.93 34.44 -2.38
C GLU A 92 -13.77 35.37 -1.18
N GLU A 93 -12.71 35.16 -0.39
CA GLU A 93 -12.37 36.02 0.74
C GLU A 93 -11.93 37.44 0.31
N ARG A 94 -11.52 37.63 -0.94
CA ARG A 94 -11.20 38.95 -1.50
C ARG A 94 -12.39 39.64 -2.17
N ARG A 95 -13.53 38.98 -2.38
CA ARG A 95 -14.71 39.62 -2.98
C ARG A 95 -15.27 40.71 -2.07
N PRO A 96 -15.69 41.88 -2.61
CA PRO A 96 -16.35 42.94 -1.85
C PRO A 96 -17.59 42.43 -1.08
N PRO A 97 -17.91 42.98 0.09
CA PRO A 97 -19.04 42.53 0.91
C PRO A 97 -20.39 42.64 0.19
N GLU A 98 -20.54 43.60 -0.72
CA GLU A 98 -21.74 43.76 -1.56
C GLU A 98 -21.96 42.56 -2.49
N GLU A 99 -20.89 42.02 -3.10
CA GLU A 99 -20.97 40.91 -4.04
C GLU A 99 -21.23 39.57 -3.35
N ARG A 100 -20.87 39.44 -2.07
CA ARG A 100 -21.11 38.21 -1.28
C ARG A 100 -22.57 38.03 -0.87
N LYS A 101 -23.35 39.11 -0.80
CA LYS A 101 -24.77 39.06 -0.40
C LYS A 101 -25.72 38.75 -1.56
N ALA A 102 -25.22 38.80 -2.80
CA ALA A 102 -25.99 38.63 -4.02
C ALA A 102 -25.87 37.24 -4.65
N ALA A 103 -25.00 36.37 -4.11
CA ALA A 103 -24.79 34.97 -4.51
C ALA A 103 -25.41 34.03 -3.48
#